data_AF-A0A8S3Z3H3-F1
#
_entry.id   AF-A0A8S3Z3H3-F1
#
_cell.length_a   1.000
_cell.length_b   1.000
_cell.length_c   1.000
_cell.angle_alpha   90.00
_cell.angle_beta   90.00
_cell.angle_gamma   90.00
#
_symmetry.space_group_name_H-M   'P 1'
#
loop_
_entity.id
_entity.type
_entity.pdbx_description
1 polymer ?
#
loop_
_entity_poly.entity_id
_entity_poly.type
_entity_poly.pdbx_seq_one_letter_code
_entity_poly.pdbx_strand_id
1 'polypeptide(L)' 'LEQRGLVLLVHGRDFVAGTSIPANIFRAVAESRRTLAVLTRSFVESYWCNFELQ' A
#
# COMPACT_ATOMS: atom_id res chain seq x y z
N LEU A 1 10.99 -3.65 -9.93
CA LEU A 1 11.69 -4.06 -8.69
C LEU A 1 11.79 -5.58 -8.57
N GLU A 2 10.78 -6.34 -9.00
CA GLU A 2 10.82 -7.81 -9.02
C GLU A 2 11.97 -8.37 -9.87
N GLN A 3 12.27 -7.77 -11.04
CA GLN A 3 13.45 -8.12 -11.85
C GLN A 3 14.80 -7.98 -11.11
N ARG A 4 14.83 -7.22 -10.00
CA ARG A 4 16.00 -7.07 -9.12
C ARG A 4 16.00 -8.07 -7.96
N GLY A 5 15.11 -9.08 -7.98
CA GLY A 5 14.99 -10.11 -6.95
C GLY A 5 14.26 -9.66 -5.68
N LEU A 6 13.51 -8.55 -5.73
CA LEU A 6 12.73 -8.08 -4.58
C LEU A 6 11.31 -8.65 -4.60
N VAL A 7 10.85 -9.14 -3.45
CA VAL A 7 9.44 -9.50 -3.22
C VAL A 7 8.66 -8.22 -2.95
N LEU A 8 7.58 -8.01 -3.68
CA LEU A 8 6.73 -6.82 -3.56
C LEU A 8 5.36 -7.20 -3.01
N LEU A 9 4.81 -6.31 -2.19
CA LEU A 9 3.41 -6.27 -1.81
C LEU A 9 2.81 -4.97 -2.37
N VAL A 10 1.84 -5.09 -3.27
CA VAL A 10 1.22 -3.97 -3.99
C VAL A 10 -0.26 -3.88 -3.64
N HIS A 11 -0.72 -2.70 -3.24
CA HIS A 11 -2.09 -2.50 -2.71
C HIS A 11 -3.20 -3.05 -3.63
N GLY A 12 -3.11 -2.81 -4.94
CA GLY A 12 -4.13 -3.24 -5.92
C GLY A 12 -4.05 -4.71 -6.32
N ARG A 13 -3.05 -5.44 -5.83
CA ARG A 13 -2.79 -6.85 -6.19
C ARG A 13 -2.86 -7.79 -4.99
N ASP A 14 -2.26 -7.39 -3.88
CA ASP A 14 -1.93 -8.29 -2.77
C ASP A 14 -2.73 -7.97 -1.49
N PHE A 15 -3.61 -6.97 -1.51
CA PHE A 15 -4.54 -6.73 -0.41
C PHE A 15 -5.55 -7.87 -0.30
N VAL A 16 -5.78 -8.31 0.92
CA VAL A 16 -6.69 -9.42 1.20
C VAL A 16 -8.12 -8.88 1.09
N ALA A 17 -8.89 -9.45 0.17
CA ALA A 17 -10.30 -9.13 0.00
C ALA A 17 -11.10 -9.50 1.27
N GLY A 18 -12.05 -8.65 1.65
CA GLY A 18 -12.83 -8.81 2.89
C GLY A 18 -12.16 -8.24 4.14
N THR A 19 -10.88 -7.87 4.07
CA THR A 19 -10.18 -7.13 5.13
C THR A 19 -10.30 -5.63 4.90
N SER A 20 -10.43 -4.84 5.98
CA SER A 20 -10.46 -3.38 5.86
C SER A 20 -9.15 -2.85 5.26
N ILE A 21 -9.25 -1.74 4.52
CA ILE A 21 -8.07 -1.16 3.87
C ILE A 21 -7.01 -0.73 4.90
N PRO A 22 -7.35 -0.07 6.02
CA PRO A 22 -6.34 0.25 7.04
C PRO A 22 -5.63 -0.98 7.60
N ALA A 23 -6.35 -2.10 7.80
CA ALA A 23 -5.73 -3.34 8.27
C ALA A 23 -4.79 -3.95 7.22
N ASN A 24 -5.17 -3.89 5.93
CA ASN A 24 -4.29 -4.31 4.84
C ASN A 24 -3.03 -3.44 4.74
N ILE A 25 -3.15 -2.12 4.91
CA ILE A 25 -1.99 -1.19 4.94
C ILE A 25 -1.10 -1.50 6.13
N PHE A 26 -1.66 -1.64 7.33
CA PHE A 26 -0.90 -1.94 8.54
C PHE A 26 -0.11 -3.25 8.38
N ARG A 27 -0.76 -4.30 7.88
CA ARG A 27 -0.10 -5.58 7.56
C ARG A 27 1.03 -5.39 6.54
N ALA A 28 0.75 -4.68 5.44
CA ALA A 28 1.72 -4.45 4.39
C ALA A 28 2.97 -3.72 4.89
N VAL A 29 2.80 -2.73 5.76
CA VAL A 29 3.91 -2.00 6.39
C VAL A 29 4.66 -2.89 7.37
N ALA A 30 3.95 -3.64 8.23
CA ALA A 30 4.56 -4.51 9.24
C ALA A 30 5.37 -5.67 8.63
N GLU A 31 4.91 -6.23 7.51
CA GLU A 31 5.56 -7.37 6.82
C GLU A 31 6.66 -6.91 5.84
N SER A 32 6.76 -5.62 5.55
CA SER A 32 7.73 -5.08 4.57
C SER A 32 8.97 -4.51 5.24
N ARG A 33 10.16 -4.89 4.73
CA ARG A 33 11.43 -4.27 5.18
C ARG A 33 11.52 -2.77 4.87
N ARG A 34 10.84 -2.33 3.81
CA ARG A 34 10.77 -0.94 3.34
C ARG A 34 9.40 -0.73 2.68
N THR A 35 8.80 0.42 2.94
CA THR A 35 7.53 0.83 2.31
C THR A 35 7.79 2.01 1.38
N LEU A 36 7.23 1.97 0.17
CA LEU A 36 7.28 3.06 -0.79
C LEU A 36 5.85 3.56 -1.05
N ALA A 37 5.58 4.81 -0.68
CA ALA A 37 4.35 5.51 -1.04
C ALA A 37 4.57 6.32 -2.32
N VAL A 38 3.68 6.17 -3.30
CA VAL A 38 3.75 6.90 -4.58
C VAL A 38 2.73 8.03 -4.55
N LEU A 39 3.20 9.22 -4.19
CA LEU A 39 2.35 10.40 -4.12
C LEU A 39 2.21 11.04 -5.51
N THR A 40 0.97 11.12 -5.98
CA THR A 40 0.60 11.84 -7.21
C THR A 40 -0.56 12.79 -6.89
N ARG A 41 -0.79 13.80 -7.75
CA ARG A 41 -1.93 14.71 -7.56
C ARG A 41 -3.26 13.95 -7.52
N SER A 42 -3.45 13.01 -8.42
CA SER A 42 -4.63 12.14 -8.46
C SER A 42 -4.75 11.27 -7.20
N PHE A 43 -3.63 10.84 -6.61
CA PHE A 43 -3.64 10.08 -5.36
C PHE A 43 -4.06 10.95 -4.17
N VAL A 44 -3.51 12.16 -4.05
CA VAL A 44 -3.83 13.11 -2.97
C VAL A 44 -5.29 13.57 -3.04
N GLU A 45 -5.83 13.74 -4.24
CA GLU A 45 -7.23 14.14 -4.45
C GLU A 45 -8.22 12.96 -4.31
N SER A 46 -7.72 11.72 -4.19
CA SER A 46 -8.56 10.52 -4.06
C SER A 46 -9.03 10.30 -2.62
N TYR A 47 -10.14 9.57 -2.47
CA TYR A 47 -10.68 9.12 -1.17
C TYR A 47 -9.65 8.38 -0.30
N TRP A 48 -8.62 7.79 -0.93
CA TRP A 48 -7.52 7.09 -0.26
C TRP A 48 -6.61 8.01 0.55
N CYS A 49 -6.42 9.27 0.12
CA CYS A 49 -5.59 10.22 0.84
C CYS A 49 -6.16 10.58 2.23
N ASN A 50 -7.48 10.48 2.42
CA ASN A 50 -8.12 10.69 3.72
C ASN A 50 -7.90 9.51 4.69
N PHE A 51 -7.50 8.32 4.21
CA PHE A 51 -7.29 7.14 5.05
C PHE A 51 -5.80 6.79 5.27
N GLU A 52 -4.90 7.17 4.35
CA GLU A 52 -3.47 6.82 4.45
C GLU A 52 -2.63 7.80 5.30
N LEU A 53 -3.16 8.97 5.68
CA LEU A 53 -2.45 10.00 6.45
C LEU A 53 -2.80 10.03 7.96
N GLN A 54 -3.52 9.03 8.47
CA GLN A 54 -3.72 8.85 9.92
C GLN A 54 -2.64 7.99 10.56
#